data_AF-A0A7S0PD30-F1
#
_entry.id   AF-A0A7S0PD30-F1
#
_cell.length_a   1.000
_cell.length_b   1.000
_cell.length_c   1.000
_cell.angle_alpha   90.00
_cell.angle_beta   90.00
_cell.angle_gamma   90.00
#
_symmetry.space_group_name_H-M   'P 1'
#
loop_
_entity.id
_entity.type
_entity.pdbx_description
1 polymer ?
#
loop_
_entity_poly.entity_id
_entity_poly.type
_entity_poly.pdbx_seq_one_letter_code
_entity_poly.pdbx_strand_id
1 'polypeptide(L)'
;STMSDHGAAASGGSRRGLMPAFEFNLRTSVQSGQVAVGKFNGRHPSLACATPGGKVFLHSPHEPAAAVAPASSGEDGAEAPATTAPHVRFLNVNRQVTAVATGYMPVRRAGEAAAEASEPVPGDASASRDLLFVGTASSCLAYDVQSNADVFVADATDGAAALVVDRLPGISPADDAATGGAAPAVVAGGNCSLQAFDETGSEAAWLVTSDQVSAMATGRGLGGGAVDASSRDLLVASEDMELRAFRGDNVVMEATETAAVTGLSALAPGSFAYSLSNGTVGVYRGGQRLWRVKARGNATACLAFDLDADGDPEVLSGWASGKVEARRSDNGALVYRERAAAGSAGVAGLVSSDYRMGGSDDQAVVVGADGTVRGFLPVEAEAAAAAAGGGSLMDEKGADDKALDDLQAQKRVAELRLRSLKASVQAIKTGAISSGAIPAGAAVGVVARVVGRPRGGLPDPAAPRPRLELLVRCSARVQLRCAV
;
A
#
# COMPACT_ATOMS: atom_id res chain seq x y z
N SER A 1 -52.89 14.07 -5.81
CA SER A 1 -51.72 14.52 -5.03
C SER A 1 -51.15 13.37 -4.25
N THR A 2 -49.82 13.33 -4.15
CA THR A 2 -48.95 12.41 -3.40
C THR A 2 -48.92 10.95 -3.84
N MET A 3 -48.06 10.67 -4.84
CA MET A 3 -47.41 9.37 -5.02
C MET A 3 -46.22 9.27 -4.06
N SER A 4 -46.20 8.21 -3.26
CA SER A 4 -45.14 7.86 -2.33
C SER A 4 -44.03 7.09 -3.05
N ASP A 5 -42.80 7.60 -2.92
CA ASP A 5 -41.55 6.95 -3.30
C ASP A 5 -41.38 5.63 -2.53
N HIS A 6 -41.17 4.53 -3.25
CA HIS A 6 -40.63 3.30 -2.68
C HIS A 6 -39.12 3.28 -2.94
N GLY A 7 -38.37 3.66 -1.92
CA GLY A 7 -36.93 3.52 -1.87
C GLY A 7 -36.54 2.05 -2.00
N ALA A 8 -35.72 1.75 -3.01
CA ALA A 8 -35.06 0.47 -3.15
C ALA A 8 -34.07 0.29 -1.98
N ALA A 9 -34.47 -0.54 -1.02
CA ALA A 9 -33.59 -1.01 0.03
C ALA A 9 -32.47 -1.84 -0.61
N ALA A 10 -31.25 -1.32 -0.55
CA ALA A 10 -30.04 -2.08 -0.86
C ALA A 10 -29.96 -3.27 0.10
N SER A 11 -30.13 -4.48 -0.43
CA SER A 11 -29.97 -5.72 0.32
C SER A 11 -28.52 -5.81 0.82
N GLY A 12 -28.36 -5.66 2.13
CA GLY A 12 -27.08 -5.78 2.82
C GLY A 12 -26.51 -7.18 2.63
N GLY A 13 -25.42 -7.28 1.88
CA GLY A 13 -24.61 -8.48 1.85
C GLY A 13 -23.92 -8.64 3.20
N SER A 14 -24.42 -9.54 4.04
CA SER A 14 -23.68 -9.99 5.23
C SER A 14 -22.50 -10.84 4.78
N ARG A 15 -21.31 -10.23 4.73
CA ARG A 15 -20.04 -10.86 4.36
C ARG A 15 -19.46 -11.54 5.59
N ARG A 16 -18.81 -12.72 5.44
CA ARG A 16 -17.97 -13.31 6.49
C ARG A 16 -17.10 -12.19 7.07
N GLY A 17 -17.31 -11.86 8.34
CA GLY A 17 -16.41 -10.97 9.06
C GLY A 17 -15.24 -11.83 9.51
N LEU A 18 -14.04 -11.57 8.97
CA LEU A 18 -12.81 -12.05 9.59
C LEU A 18 -12.74 -11.43 10.96
N MET A 19 -12.64 -12.25 12.00
CA MET A 19 -12.49 -11.77 13.36
C MET A 19 -11.02 -11.35 13.56
N PRO A 20 -10.76 -10.19 14.17
CA PRO A 20 -9.38 -9.82 14.47
C PRO A 20 -8.77 -10.86 15.42
N ALA A 21 -7.63 -11.42 15.01
CA ALA A 21 -6.84 -12.37 15.77
C ALA A 21 -6.26 -11.75 17.05
N PHE A 22 -6.10 -10.42 17.04
CA PHE A 22 -5.82 -9.59 18.21
C PHE A 22 -6.29 -8.16 17.96
N GLU A 23 -6.64 -7.45 19.02
CA GLU A 23 -6.97 -6.02 19.01
C GLU A 23 -6.46 -5.37 20.29
N PHE A 24 -5.75 -4.24 20.17
CA PHE A 24 -5.31 -3.41 21.29
C PHE A 24 -5.18 -1.95 20.87
N ASN A 25 -4.96 -1.04 21.82
CA ASN A 25 -4.77 0.38 21.54
C ASN A 25 -3.48 0.89 22.21
N LEU A 26 -2.65 1.56 21.42
CA LEU A 26 -1.34 2.11 21.80
C LEU A 26 -1.44 3.43 22.58
N ARG A 27 -2.63 4.00 22.70
CA ARG A 27 -2.95 5.28 23.36
C ARG A 27 -2.11 6.45 22.84
N THR A 28 -1.63 6.34 21.61
CA THR A 28 -0.74 7.29 20.96
C THR A 28 -1.19 7.46 19.52
N SER A 29 -1.27 8.71 19.04
CA SER A 29 -1.65 8.99 17.65
C SER A 29 -0.51 8.65 16.69
N VAL A 30 -0.89 8.17 15.50
CA VAL A 30 0.03 7.66 14.47
C VAL A 30 -0.11 8.49 13.20
N GLN A 31 1.02 8.90 12.61
CA GLN A 31 1.02 9.55 11.30
C GLN A 31 0.72 8.54 10.19
N SER A 32 -0.08 8.97 9.20
CA SER A 32 -0.38 8.15 8.02
C SER A 32 0.88 7.89 7.21
N GLY A 33 1.07 6.66 6.73
CA GLY A 33 2.21 6.25 5.90
C GLY A 33 3.52 6.03 6.68
N GLN A 34 3.55 6.23 7.99
CA GLN A 34 4.77 6.15 8.81
C GLN A 34 4.67 5.04 9.86
N VAL A 35 4.41 3.82 9.36
CA VAL A 35 4.27 2.59 10.14
C VAL A 35 5.16 1.52 9.51
N ALA A 36 6.02 0.90 10.31
CA ALA A 36 6.88 -0.20 9.91
C ALA A 36 6.91 -1.29 10.99
N VAL A 37 7.40 -2.47 10.62
CA VAL A 37 7.59 -3.60 11.55
C VAL A 37 8.98 -4.16 11.37
N GLY A 38 9.68 -4.40 12.47
CA GLY A 38 11.06 -4.90 12.44
C GLY A 38 11.38 -5.78 13.64
N LYS A 39 12.34 -6.68 13.47
CA LYS A 39 12.91 -7.54 14.51
C LYS A 39 14.18 -6.88 15.07
N PHE A 40 14.00 -5.84 15.89
CA PHE A 40 15.10 -5.05 16.44
C PHE A 40 16.02 -5.83 17.40
N ASN A 41 15.48 -6.82 18.09
CA ASN A 41 16.26 -7.76 18.91
C ASN A 41 16.68 -9.03 18.14
N GLY A 42 16.44 -9.04 16.82
CA GLY A 42 16.73 -10.15 15.90
C GLY A 42 15.78 -11.34 15.97
N ARG A 43 14.80 -11.33 16.88
CA ARG A 43 13.86 -12.46 17.07
C ARG A 43 12.41 -12.05 16.98
N HIS A 44 12.02 -11.04 17.76
CA HIS A 44 10.64 -10.67 17.98
C HIS A 44 10.25 -9.43 17.18
N PRO A 45 9.12 -9.45 16.46
CA PRO A 45 8.64 -8.29 15.73
C PRO A 45 8.17 -7.20 16.69
N SER A 46 8.47 -5.97 16.31
CA SER A 46 8.03 -4.76 17.01
C SER A 46 7.50 -3.76 16.00
N LEU A 47 6.43 -3.06 16.36
CA LEU A 47 5.87 -1.98 15.53
C LEU A 47 6.65 -0.71 15.77
N ALA A 48 7.06 -0.02 14.70
CA ALA A 48 7.64 1.32 14.73
C ALA A 48 6.66 2.30 14.07
N CYS A 49 6.25 3.31 14.81
CA CYS A 49 5.23 4.27 14.38
C CYS A 49 5.69 5.70 14.66
N ALA A 50 5.58 6.58 13.68
CA ALA A 50 5.82 8.01 13.92
C ALA A 50 4.57 8.70 14.48
N THR A 51 4.81 9.69 15.33
CA THR A 51 3.78 10.55 15.91
C THR A 51 3.79 11.92 15.25
N PRO A 52 2.65 12.66 15.23
CA PRO A 52 2.60 14.04 14.75
C PRO A 52 3.58 15.00 15.47
N GLY A 53 4.02 14.65 16.68
CA GLY A 53 4.90 15.47 17.52
C GLY A 53 6.41 15.27 17.28
N GLY A 54 6.82 14.62 16.19
CA GLY A 54 8.25 14.43 15.88
C GLY A 54 8.94 13.39 16.78
N LYS A 55 8.18 12.41 17.27
CA LYS A 55 8.68 11.23 17.98
C LYS A 55 8.36 9.98 17.20
N VAL A 56 9.22 8.97 17.28
CA VAL A 56 8.91 7.60 16.84
C VAL A 56 8.72 6.76 18.10
N PHE A 57 7.69 5.93 18.14
CA PHE A 57 7.51 4.97 19.22
C PHE A 57 7.58 3.54 18.71
N LEU A 58 8.01 2.65 19.61
CA LEU A 58 8.22 1.24 19.37
C LEU A 58 7.31 0.45 20.31
N HIS A 59 6.49 -0.45 19.77
CA HIS A 59 5.71 -1.41 20.56
C HIS A 59 6.27 -2.81 20.41
N SER A 60 6.81 -3.35 21.51
CA SER A 60 7.58 -4.60 21.57
C SER A 60 6.93 -5.59 22.57
N PRO A 61 5.82 -6.25 22.20
CA PRO A 61 4.99 -7.02 23.14
C PRO A 61 5.69 -8.26 23.72
N HIS A 62 6.73 -8.74 23.05
CA HIS A 62 7.50 -9.93 23.47
C HIS A 62 8.75 -9.61 24.27
N GLU A 63 9.05 -8.32 24.46
CA GLU A 63 10.16 -7.90 25.33
C GLU A 63 9.70 -7.81 26.78
N PRO A 64 10.52 -8.26 27.77
CA PRO A 64 10.16 -8.16 29.17
C PRO A 64 9.87 -6.69 29.53
N ALA A 65 8.76 -6.42 30.24
CA ALA A 65 8.37 -5.04 30.58
C ALA A 65 9.50 -4.23 31.26
N ALA A 66 10.40 -4.88 32.00
CA ALA A 66 11.59 -4.27 32.60
C ALA A 66 12.65 -3.81 31.58
N ALA A 67 12.76 -4.47 30.43
CA ALA A 67 13.65 -4.07 29.31
C ALA A 67 13.03 -2.96 28.45
N VAL A 68 11.73 -2.74 28.58
CA VAL A 68 10.96 -1.69 27.88
C VAL A 68 10.71 -0.46 28.77
N ALA A 69 11.02 -0.56 30.07
CA ALA A 69 11.00 0.57 30.98
C ALA A 69 12.04 1.62 30.55
N PRO A 70 11.72 2.92 30.57
CA PRO A 70 12.71 3.94 30.30
C PRO A 70 13.85 3.76 31.32
N ALA A 71 15.08 3.60 30.81
CA ALA A 71 16.26 3.70 31.65
C ALA A 71 16.16 5.04 32.37
N SER A 72 16.09 5.01 33.71
CA SER A 72 15.93 6.18 34.56
C SER A 72 16.90 7.28 34.13
N SER A 73 16.39 8.28 33.42
CA SER A 73 17.04 9.59 33.36
C SER A 73 17.18 10.07 34.80
N GLY A 74 18.37 10.52 35.16
CA GLY A 74 18.76 10.83 36.53
C GLY A 74 17.77 11.70 37.30
N GLU A 75 17.73 11.42 38.61
CA GLU A 75 17.39 12.27 39.76
C GLU A 75 16.07 13.07 39.84
N ASP A 76 15.24 13.13 38.81
CA ASP A 76 13.88 13.66 38.94
C ASP A 76 12.84 12.56 38.71
N GLY A 77 12.19 12.15 39.79
CA GLY A 77 11.17 11.08 39.84
C GLY A 77 9.88 11.41 39.08
N ALA A 78 9.97 11.54 37.76
CA ALA A 78 8.81 11.54 36.88
C ALA A 78 8.44 10.09 36.54
N GLU A 79 7.47 9.54 37.28
CA GLU A 79 6.78 8.31 36.89
C GLU A 79 6.36 8.38 35.41
N ALA A 80 6.59 7.31 34.65
CA ALA A 80 6.02 7.19 33.31
C ALA A 80 4.50 7.41 33.43
N PRO A 81 3.90 8.33 32.65
CA PRO A 81 2.50 8.66 32.85
C PRO A 81 1.65 7.41 32.61
N ALA A 82 0.71 7.13 33.52
CA ALA A 82 -0.24 6.00 33.49
C ALA A 82 -1.10 5.91 32.20
N THR A 83 -0.90 6.85 31.28
CA THR A 83 -1.52 6.98 29.97
C THR A 83 -0.81 6.19 28.87
N THR A 84 0.45 5.75 29.07
CA THR A 84 1.21 5.03 28.04
C THR A 84 0.85 3.53 28.04
N ALA A 85 0.61 2.96 26.86
CA ALA A 85 0.38 1.52 26.73
C ALA A 85 1.61 0.70 27.18
N PRO A 86 1.44 -0.51 27.73
CA PRO A 86 2.56 -1.35 28.12
C PRO A 86 3.42 -1.68 26.89
N HIS A 87 4.72 -1.91 27.12
CA HIS A 87 5.69 -2.25 26.07
C HIS A 87 5.90 -1.18 24.98
N VAL A 88 5.61 0.09 25.26
CA VAL A 88 5.87 1.21 24.34
C VAL A 88 7.09 2.03 24.78
N ARG A 89 8.07 2.20 23.88
CA ARG A 89 9.22 3.14 24.05
C ARG A 89 9.13 4.29 23.07
N PHE A 90 9.66 5.44 23.44
CA PHE A 90 9.73 6.61 22.57
C PHE A 90 11.18 6.97 22.24
N LEU A 91 11.44 7.19 20.96
CA LEU A 91 12.63 7.83 20.43
C LEU A 91 12.28 9.29 20.09
N ASN A 92 12.96 10.23 20.75
CA ASN A 92 12.77 11.65 20.50
C ASN A 92 13.66 12.08 19.31
N VAL A 93 13.06 12.19 18.13
CA VAL A 93 13.75 12.68 16.93
C VAL A 93 13.90 14.21 16.96
N ASN A 94 12.98 14.90 17.65
CA ASN A 94 12.95 16.37 17.80
C ASN A 94 12.92 17.13 16.47
N ARG A 95 12.50 16.46 15.39
CA ARG A 95 12.27 16.99 14.05
C ARG A 95 11.00 16.37 13.49
N GLN A 96 10.43 16.99 12.46
CA GLN A 96 9.30 16.40 11.75
C GLN A 96 9.78 15.13 11.04
N VAL A 97 9.21 13.99 11.43
CA VAL A 97 9.43 12.70 10.78
C VAL A 97 8.62 12.69 9.49
N THR A 98 9.27 12.36 8.38
CA THR A 98 8.66 12.30 7.04
C THR A 98 8.53 10.87 6.54
N ALA A 99 9.42 9.97 6.96
CA ALA A 99 9.37 8.55 6.63
C ALA A 99 9.88 7.67 7.79
N VAL A 100 9.35 6.45 7.88
CA VAL A 100 9.85 5.40 8.78
C VAL A 100 9.98 4.12 7.98
N ALA A 101 11.12 3.46 8.08
CA ALA A 101 11.37 2.14 7.50
C ALA A 101 12.15 1.26 8.47
N THR A 102 12.11 -0.04 8.25
CA THR A 102 12.86 -1.05 8.99
C THR A 102 13.53 -1.99 8.00
N GLY A 103 14.68 -2.52 8.37
CA GLY A 103 15.36 -3.51 7.56
C GLY A 103 16.74 -3.84 8.08
N TYR A 104 17.30 -4.90 7.54
CA TYR A 104 18.64 -5.34 7.90
C TYR A 104 19.72 -4.54 7.16
N MET A 105 20.67 -4.00 7.91
CA MET A 105 21.97 -3.56 7.39
C MET A 105 23.07 -4.03 8.34
N PRO A 106 24.24 -4.43 7.82
CA PRO A 106 25.36 -4.85 8.65
C PRO A 106 25.88 -3.66 9.46
N VAL A 107 25.87 -3.76 10.79
CA VAL A 107 26.44 -2.72 11.66
C VAL A 107 27.93 -3.00 11.83
N ARG A 108 28.81 -2.23 11.19
CA ARG A 108 30.26 -2.29 11.44
C ARG A 108 30.59 -1.52 12.73
N ARG A 109 31.30 -2.12 13.69
CA ARG A 109 31.77 -1.36 14.85
C ARG A 109 32.93 -0.46 14.46
N ALA A 110 32.94 0.77 14.99
CA ALA A 110 34.04 1.70 14.78
C ALA A 110 35.36 1.07 15.27
N GLY A 111 36.29 0.80 14.34
CA GLY A 111 37.62 0.23 14.61
C GLY A 111 37.84 -1.21 14.15
N GLU A 112 36.80 -1.94 13.70
CA GLU A 112 36.96 -3.26 13.07
C GLU A 112 37.35 -3.09 11.58
N ALA A 113 38.44 -3.72 11.16
CA ALA A 113 38.92 -3.65 9.77
C ALA A 113 37.95 -4.35 8.81
N ALA A 114 37.89 -3.88 7.56
CA ALA A 114 36.96 -4.34 6.53
C ALA A 114 36.94 -5.87 6.27
N ALA A 115 37.96 -6.61 6.72
CA ALA A 115 38.11 -8.05 6.53
C ALA A 115 37.53 -8.92 7.67
N GLU A 116 37.04 -8.33 8.77
CA GLU A 116 36.53 -9.06 9.95
C GLU A 116 35.01 -8.92 10.16
N ALA A 117 34.26 -8.55 9.13
CA ALA A 117 32.82 -8.78 9.12
C ALA A 117 32.61 -10.30 9.11
N SER A 118 32.53 -10.87 10.30
CA SER A 118 32.29 -12.29 10.51
C SER A 118 30.96 -12.64 9.86
N GLU A 119 30.98 -13.62 8.95
CA GLU A 119 29.78 -14.27 8.43
C GLU A 119 28.80 -14.49 9.59
N PRO A 120 27.50 -14.14 9.44
CA PRO A 120 26.53 -14.34 10.50
C PRO A 120 26.56 -15.82 10.89
N VAL A 121 27.04 -16.09 12.10
CA VAL A 121 27.11 -17.45 12.63
C VAL A 121 25.67 -17.98 12.65
N PRO A 122 25.38 -19.11 11.99
CA PRO A 122 24.03 -19.69 11.99
C PRO A 122 23.58 -19.93 13.43
N GLY A 123 22.60 -19.14 13.90
CA GLY A 123 22.08 -19.20 15.26
C GLY A 123 22.38 -18.00 16.17
N ASP A 124 23.22 -17.05 15.74
CA ASP A 124 23.38 -15.79 16.47
C ASP A 124 22.30 -14.78 16.07
N ALA A 125 21.24 -14.71 16.87
CA ALA A 125 20.14 -13.78 16.64
C ALA A 125 20.58 -12.30 16.71
N SER A 126 21.77 -11.98 17.24
CA SER A 126 22.27 -10.62 17.24
C SER A 126 22.83 -10.17 15.88
N ALA A 127 23.17 -11.11 14.99
CA ALA A 127 23.81 -10.86 13.69
C ALA A 127 22.82 -10.54 12.55
N SER A 128 21.51 -10.69 12.78
CA SER A 128 20.44 -10.45 11.80
C SER A 128 19.30 -9.58 12.37
N ARG A 129 19.65 -8.55 13.16
CA ARG A 129 18.66 -7.62 13.70
C ARG A 129 18.37 -6.48 12.74
N ASP A 130 17.11 -6.05 12.70
CA ASP A 130 16.70 -4.89 11.89
C ASP A 130 17.13 -3.58 12.56
N LEU A 131 17.50 -2.60 11.74
CA LEU A 131 17.66 -1.21 12.16
C LEU A 131 16.37 -0.44 11.93
N LEU A 132 16.21 0.64 12.70
CA LEU A 132 15.16 1.64 12.50
C LEU A 132 15.72 2.77 11.64
N PHE A 133 15.07 3.06 10.51
CA PHE A 133 15.41 4.18 9.66
C PHE A 133 14.36 5.28 9.79
N VAL A 134 14.82 6.51 10.02
CA VAL A 134 13.95 7.68 10.20
C VAL A 134 14.36 8.76 9.22
N GLY A 135 13.43 9.11 8.34
CA GLY A 135 13.58 10.20 7.39
C GLY A 135 13.09 11.52 7.96
N THR A 136 13.79 12.59 7.66
CA THR A 136 13.36 13.98 7.91
C THR A 136 13.49 14.81 6.63
N ALA A 137 13.14 16.09 6.70
CA ALA A 137 13.27 17.02 5.59
C ALA A 137 14.72 17.22 5.09
N SER A 138 15.74 16.81 5.85
CA SER A 138 17.15 17.02 5.47
C SER A 138 18.11 15.90 5.91
N SER A 139 17.62 14.78 6.44
CA SER A 139 18.49 13.72 6.95
C SER A 139 17.80 12.35 6.96
N CYS A 140 18.61 11.30 6.84
CA CYS A 140 18.21 9.92 7.06
C CYS A 140 19.02 9.35 8.25
N LEU A 141 18.34 9.06 9.36
CA LEU A 141 18.93 8.44 10.55
C LEU A 141 18.79 6.92 10.45
N ALA A 142 19.88 6.18 10.64
CA ALA A 142 19.87 4.75 10.92
C ALA A 142 20.16 4.53 12.41
N TYR A 143 19.25 3.86 13.11
CA TYR A 143 19.28 3.71 14.57
C TYR A 143 19.18 2.24 14.97
N ASP A 144 20.15 1.79 15.76
CA ASP A 144 20.12 0.47 16.38
C ASP A 144 19.38 0.57 17.72
N VAL A 145 18.13 0.10 17.69
CA VAL A 145 17.22 0.10 18.84
C VAL A 145 17.76 -0.73 20.01
N GLN A 146 18.47 -1.84 19.72
CA GLN A 146 18.96 -2.75 20.75
C GLN A 146 20.16 -2.16 21.50
N SER A 147 21.07 -1.48 20.78
CA SER A 147 22.20 -0.80 21.39
C SER A 147 21.90 0.63 21.83
N ASN A 148 20.70 1.14 21.54
CA ASN A 148 20.32 2.54 21.77
C ASN A 148 21.38 3.51 21.21
N ALA A 149 21.76 3.30 19.95
CA ALA A 149 22.84 4.04 19.32
C ALA A 149 22.51 4.40 17.87
N ASP A 150 22.92 5.61 17.48
CA ASP A 150 22.93 6.01 16.08
C ASP A 150 24.01 5.21 15.35
N VAL A 151 23.64 4.52 14.28
CA VAL A 151 24.58 3.83 13.39
C VAL A 151 25.22 4.86 12.46
N PHE A 152 24.37 5.68 11.83
CA PHE A 152 24.80 6.86 11.08
C PHE A 152 23.65 7.87 10.97
N VAL A 153 24.02 9.12 10.65
CA VAL A 153 23.09 10.16 10.21
C VAL A 153 23.60 10.64 8.86
N ALA A 154 22.89 10.28 7.80
CA ALA A 154 23.22 10.66 6.44
C ALA A 154 22.53 11.97 6.05
N ASP A 155 23.25 12.83 5.33
CA ASP A 155 22.75 14.11 4.83
C ASP A 155 21.89 13.89 3.58
N ALA A 156 20.60 13.67 3.80
CA ALA A 156 19.60 13.62 2.73
C ALA A 156 19.21 15.04 2.31
N THR A 157 20.07 15.73 1.56
CA THR A 157 19.93 17.17 1.24
C THR A 157 18.62 17.54 0.56
N ASP A 158 18.07 16.60 -0.22
CA ASP A 158 16.81 16.77 -0.95
C ASP A 158 15.60 16.26 -0.15
N GLY A 159 15.81 15.82 1.09
CA GLY A 159 14.82 15.26 2.00
C GLY A 159 14.61 13.75 1.86
N ALA A 160 14.02 13.16 2.89
CA ALA A 160 13.69 11.73 2.97
C ALA A 160 12.17 11.55 3.21
N ALA A 161 11.36 11.79 2.17
CA ALA A 161 9.90 11.68 2.21
C ALA A 161 9.40 10.24 2.12
N ALA A 162 10.18 9.35 1.49
CA ALA A 162 9.96 7.92 1.51
C ALA A 162 11.29 7.20 1.76
N LEU A 163 11.23 6.02 2.38
CA LEU A 163 12.40 5.19 2.65
C LEU A 163 12.11 3.74 2.27
N VAL A 164 13.10 3.06 1.72
CA VAL A 164 13.09 1.61 1.57
C VAL A 164 14.49 1.07 1.84
N VAL A 165 14.57 -0.12 2.44
CA VAL A 165 15.84 -0.78 2.76
C VAL A 165 15.87 -2.10 2.03
N ASP A 166 16.83 -2.27 1.13
CA ASP A 166 16.91 -3.49 0.32
C ASP A 166 18.27 -3.68 -0.36
N ARG A 167 18.47 -4.85 -0.96
CA ARG A 167 19.59 -5.15 -1.84
C ARG A 167 19.16 -4.89 -3.28
N LEU A 168 19.66 -3.81 -3.86
CA LEU A 168 19.25 -3.32 -5.18
C LEU A 168 20.45 -3.30 -6.13
N PRO A 169 20.70 -4.37 -6.91
CA PRO A 169 21.83 -4.42 -7.83
C PRO A 169 21.89 -3.18 -8.75
N GLY A 170 23.02 -2.50 -8.76
CA GLY A 170 23.24 -1.27 -9.52
C GLY A 170 22.77 0.03 -8.85
N ILE A 171 22.15 -0.05 -7.66
CA ILE A 171 21.82 1.11 -6.80
C ILE A 171 22.54 0.97 -5.46
N SER A 172 22.49 -0.21 -4.85
CA SER A 172 23.22 -0.52 -3.64
C SER A 172 24.70 -0.79 -3.94
N PRO A 173 25.60 -0.66 -2.95
CA PRO A 173 27.01 -0.97 -3.13
C PRO A 173 27.20 -2.38 -3.69
N ALA A 174 28.19 -2.53 -4.58
CA ALA A 174 28.59 -3.84 -5.08
C ALA A 174 29.19 -4.67 -3.92
N ASP A 175 28.78 -5.94 -3.76
CA ASP A 175 29.42 -6.82 -2.76
C ASP A 175 30.87 -7.16 -3.14
N ASP A 176 31.63 -7.50 -2.10
CA ASP A 176 32.81 -8.35 -2.16
C ASP A 176 32.52 -9.68 -2.88
N ALA A 177 33.51 -10.18 -3.63
CA ALA A 177 33.42 -11.39 -4.47
C ALA A 177 33.05 -12.70 -3.73
N ALA A 178 32.87 -12.68 -2.41
CA ALA A 178 32.60 -13.83 -1.56
C ALA A 178 31.10 -14.19 -1.42
N THR A 179 30.19 -13.21 -1.44
CA THR A 179 28.75 -13.40 -1.18
C THR A 179 27.87 -13.45 -2.43
N GLY A 180 28.40 -13.03 -3.60
CA GLY A 180 27.71 -13.14 -4.89
C GLY A 180 26.41 -12.33 -5.00
N GLY A 181 26.16 -11.35 -4.11
CA GLY A 181 24.97 -10.51 -4.05
C GLY A 181 25.30 -9.01 -4.14
N ALA A 182 24.36 -8.14 -3.80
CA ALA A 182 24.63 -6.72 -3.54
C ALA A 182 24.42 -6.45 -2.04
N ALA A 183 25.20 -5.53 -1.46
CA ALA A 183 25.05 -5.15 -0.06
C ALA A 183 23.70 -4.44 0.12
N PRO A 184 23.05 -4.53 1.30
CA PRO A 184 21.82 -3.79 1.54
C PRO A 184 22.15 -2.29 1.61
N ALA A 185 21.25 -1.45 1.11
CA ALA A 185 21.31 -0.01 1.21
C ALA A 185 19.95 0.54 1.64
N VAL A 186 19.96 1.68 2.32
CA VAL A 186 18.74 2.48 2.52
C VAL A 186 18.63 3.49 1.39
N VAL A 187 17.51 3.49 0.68
CA VAL A 187 17.20 4.48 -0.35
C VAL A 187 16.24 5.50 0.23
N ALA A 188 16.63 6.77 0.21
CA ALA A 188 15.84 7.93 0.56
C ALA A 188 15.32 8.64 -0.69
N GLY A 189 13.99 8.73 -0.80
CA GLY A 189 13.33 9.51 -1.84
C GLY A 189 13.02 10.91 -1.37
N GLY A 190 13.53 11.90 -2.10
CA GLY A 190 13.42 13.33 -1.78
C GLY A 190 12.76 14.13 -2.90
N ASN A 191 13.09 15.41 -2.95
CA ASN A 191 12.65 16.34 -3.98
C ASN A 191 13.42 16.10 -5.28
N CYS A 192 12.77 15.50 -6.28
CA CYS A 192 13.36 15.17 -7.59
C CYS A 192 14.59 14.23 -7.53
N SER A 193 14.88 13.58 -6.40
CA SER A 193 16.03 12.69 -6.28
C SER A 193 15.78 11.44 -5.44
N LEU A 194 16.62 10.44 -5.66
CA LEU A 194 16.75 9.22 -4.88
C LEU A 194 18.21 9.10 -4.44
N GLN A 195 18.46 9.05 -3.14
CA GLN A 195 19.81 8.92 -2.56
C GLN A 195 19.91 7.58 -1.85
N ALA A 196 20.86 6.73 -2.22
CA ALA A 196 21.10 5.44 -1.58
C ALA A 196 22.32 5.54 -0.65
N PHE A 197 22.20 5.09 0.59
CA PHE A 197 23.27 5.10 1.58
C PHE A 197 23.67 3.68 1.99
N ASP A 198 24.97 3.45 2.09
CA ASP A 198 25.57 2.21 2.58
C ASP A 198 25.57 2.12 4.12
N GLU A 199 26.13 1.04 4.67
CA GLU A 199 26.14 0.81 6.11
C GLU A 199 26.92 1.84 6.95
N THR A 200 27.75 2.66 6.30
CA THR A 200 28.49 3.75 6.92
C THR A 200 27.75 5.08 6.83
N GLY A 201 26.63 5.12 6.09
CA GLY A 201 25.92 6.36 5.75
C GLY A 201 26.55 7.11 4.57
N SER A 202 27.49 6.50 3.85
CA SER A 202 28.09 7.08 2.64
C SER A 202 27.15 6.89 1.44
N GLU A 203 27.09 7.87 0.56
CA GLU A 203 26.26 7.81 -0.64
C GLU A 203 26.82 6.77 -1.63
N ALA A 204 26.01 5.76 -1.92
CA ALA A 204 26.30 4.68 -2.86
C ALA A 204 25.78 4.98 -4.27
N ALA A 205 24.62 5.64 -4.36
CA ALA A 205 24.02 6.05 -5.62
C ALA A 205 23.13 7.28 -5.46
N TRP A 206 23.04 8.06 -6.53
CA TRP A 206 22.13 9.19 -6.65
C TRP A 206 21.43 9.14 -8.00
N LEU A 207 20.10 9.08 -8.00
CA LEU A 207 19.28 9.01 -9.20
C LEU A 207 18.32 10.19 -9.24
N VAL A 208 17.98 10.62 -10.46
CA VAL A 208 17.00 11.69 -10.70
C VAL A 208 15.60 11.09 -10.83
N THR A 209 14.62 11.73 -10.21
CA THR A 209 13.19 11.51 -10.49
C THR A 209 12.52 12.82 -10.92
N SER A 210 11.27 12.76 -11.36
CA SER A 210 10.56 13.92 -11.91
C SER A 210 10.17 14.96 -10.87
N ASP A 211 9.60 14.51 -9.75
CA ASP A 211 9.06 15.37 -8.67
C ASP A 211 9.26 14.70 -7.31
N GLN A 212 8.85 15.36 -6.23
CA GLN A 212 8.87 14.87 -4.85
C GLN A 212 8.40 13.42 -4.76
N VAL A 213 9.25 12.54 -4.22
CA VAL A 213 8.91 11.14 -4.01
C VAL A 213 7.86 11.03 -2.90
N SER A 214 6.78 10.30 -3.18
CA SER A 214 5.62 10.13 -2.31
C SER A 214 5.50 8.72 -1.72
N ALA A 215 5.97 7.70 -2.45
CA ALA A 215 6.00 6.32 -1.99
C ALA A 215 7.08 5.53 -2.73
N MET A 216 7.64 4.51 -2.06
CA MET A 216 8.57 3.56 -2.67
C MET A 216 8.24 2.14 -2.25
N ALA A 217 8.56 1.18 -3.10
CA ALA A 217 8.51 -0.24 -2.80
C ALA A 217 9.57 -0.98 -3.62
N THR A 218 9.97 -2.15 -3.17
CA THR A 218 10.92 -3.00 -3.88
C THR A 218 10.30 -4.35 -4.19
N GLY A 219 10.69 -4.95 -5.30
CA GLY A 219 10.14 -6.23 -5.73
C GLY A 219 10.84 -6.78 -6.95
N ARG A 220 10.45 -7.96 -7.40
CA ARG A 220 11.10 -8.63 -8.52
C ARG A 220 10.31 -8.43 -9.81
N GLY A 221 10.97 -7.93 -10.85
CA GLY A 221 10.39 -7.79 -12.19
C GLY A 221 9.22 -6.81 -12.27
N LEU A 222 9.12 -5.84 -11.37
CA LEU A 222 8.00 -4.89 -11.30
C LEU A 222 7.77 -4.16 -12.63
N GLY A 223 8.86 -3.83 -13.35
CA GLY A 223 8.78 -3.20 -14.66
C GLY A 223 8.54 -4.15 -15.84
N GLY A 224 8.39 -5.46 -15.58
CA GLY A 224 8.35 -6.50 -16.60
C GLY A 224 9.73 -6.97 -17.09
N GLY A 225 9.71 -7.77 -18.16
CA GLY A 225 10.89 -8.44 -18.71
C GLY A 225 11.27 -9.74 -17.99
N ALA A 226 12.22 -10.48 -18.57
CA ALA A 226 12.80 -11.64 -17.90
C ALA A 226 13.62 -11.17 -16.69
N VAL A 227 13.36 -11.77 -15.53
CA VAL A 227 14.06 -11.48 -14.28
C VAL A 227 14.65 -12.75 -13.72
N ASP A 228 15.93 -12.69 -13.39
CA ASP A 228 16.61 -13.76 -12.66
C ASP A 228 16.25 -13.73 -11.15
N ALA A 229 16.86 -14.62 -10.38
CA ALA A 229 16.65 -14.72 -8.94
C ALA A 229 17.13 -13.47 -8.18
N SER A 230 18.20 -12.83 -8.67
CA SER A 230 18.89 -11.70 -8.04
C SER A 230 18.31 -10.33 -8.43
N SER A 231 17.54 -10.25 -9.51
CA SER A 231 17.02 -9.00 -10.03
C SER A 231 16.00 -8.42 -9.07
N ARG A 232 16.23 -7.17 -8.68
CA ARG A 232 15.34 -6.42 -7.82
C ARG A 232 15.13 -5.02 -8.40
N ASP A 233 13.86 -4.65 -8.51
CA ASP A 233 13.43 -3.39 -9.06
C ASP A 233 13.00 -2.47 -7.91
N LEU A 234 13.39 -1.21 -7.97
CA LEU A 234 12.93 -0.14 -7.09
C LEU A 234 11.76 0.59 -7.77
N LEU A 235 10.57 0.46 -7.21
CA LEU A 235 9.38 1.18 -7.65
C LEU A 235 9.26 2.49 -6.88
N VAL A 236 9.12 3.58 -7.61
CA VAL A 236 9.09 4.95 -7.11
C VAL A 236 7.84 5.64 -7.64
N ALA A 237 7.12 6.31 -6.75
CA ALA A 237 6.02 7.19 -7.11
C ALA A 237 6.36 8.64 -6.75
N SER A 238 6.06 9.56 -7.67
CA SER A 238 6.25 10.99 -7.50
C SER A 238 4.90 11.74 -7.39
N GLU A 239 4.90 12.93 -6.77
CA GLU A 239 3.70 13.74 -6.57
C GLU A 239 3.04 14.22 -7.88
N ASP A 240 3.81 14.29 -8.96
CA ASP A 240 3.38 14.57 -10.34
C ASP A 240 2.60 13.42 -10.99
N MET A 241 2.26 12.38 -10.23
CA MET A 241 1.46 11.22 -10.63
C MET A 241 2.24 10.21 -11.50
N GLU A 242 3.57 10.31 -11.54
CA GLU A 242 4.41 9.36 -12.26
C GLU A 242 4.85 8.18 -11.38
N LEU A 243 4.76 6.99 -11.96
CA LEU A 243 5.26 5.72 -11.41
C LEU A 243 6.44 5.28 -12.26
N ARG A 244 7.60 5.03 -11.64
CA ARG A 244 8.81 4.52 -12.28
C ARG A 244 9.32 3.29 -11.58
N ALA A 245 9.67 2.25 -12.34
CA ALA A 245 10.45 1.13 -11.83
C ALA A 245 11.88 1.23 -12.34
N PHE A 246 12.84 1.32 -11.40
CA PHE A 246 14.28 1.33 -11.67
C PHE A 246 14.85 -0.08 -11.49
N ARG A 247 15.68 -0.51 -12.43
CA ARG A 247 16.52 -1.70 -12.32
C ARG A 247 17.96 -1.25 -12.52
N GLY A 248 18.72 -1.16 -11.42
CA GLY A 248 19.96 -0.39 -11.40
C GLY A 248 19.68 1.08 -11.69
N ASP A 249 20.41 1.65 -12.63
CA ASP A 249 20.26 3.02 -13.12
C ASP A 249 19.21 3.17 -14.24
N ASN A 250 18.63 2.06 -14.72
CA ASN A 250 17.72 2.07 -15.87
C ASN A 250 16.25 2.10 -15.44
N VAL A 251 15.47 2.98 -16.04
CA VAL A 251 14.00 2.97 -15.92
C VAL A 251 13.43 1.88 -16.83
N VAL A 252 12.89 0.82 -16.24
CA VAL A 252 12.31 -0.34 -16.96
C VAL A 252 10.80 -0.22 -17.18
N MET A 253 10.13 0.63 -16.41
CA MET A 253 8.71 0.94 -16.58
C MET A 253 8.46 2.37 -16.14
N GLU A 254 7.63 3.07 -16.90
CA GLU A 254 7.08 4.38 -16.56
C GLU A 254 5.56 4.38 -16.84
N ALA A 255 4.78 4.93 -15.93
CA ALA A 255 3.35 5.14 -16.13
C ALA A 255 2.85 6.39 -15.42
N THR A 256 1.91 7.10 -16.06
CA THR A 256 1.22 8.25 -15.46
C THR A 256 -0.15 7.82 -14.92
N GLU A 257 -0.39 8.12 -13.65
CA GLU A 257 -1.67 7.92 -12.97
C GLU A 257 -2.53 9.20 -12.96
N THR A 258 -3.69 9.13 -12.30
CA THR A 258 -4.70 10.21 -12.31
C THR A 258 -4.71 11.07 -11.04
N ALA A 259 -3.84 10.75 -10.08
CA ALA A 259 -3.66 11.46 -8.83
C ALA A 259 -2.38 10.95 -8.14
N ALA A 260 -1.90 11.69 -7.13
CA ALA A 260 -0.75 11.30 -6.33
C ALA A 260 -0.93 9.92 -5.70
N VAL A 261 0.13 9.13 -5.72
CA VAL A 261 0.18 7.78 -5.16
C VAL A 261 0.34 7.87 -3.65
N THR A 262 -0.46 7.11 -2.92
CA THR A 262 -0.48 7.09 -1.44
C THR A 262 0.05 5.80 -0.85
N GLY A 263 0.26 4.78 -1.67
CA GLY A 263 0.75 3.48 -1.26
C GLY A 263 1.21 2.66 -2.45
N LEU A 264 2.30 1.93 -2.24
CA LEU A 264 2.85 0.94 -3.17
C LEU A 264 3.10 -0.37 -2.41
N SER A 265 2.86 -1.50 -3.07
CA SER A 265 3.20 -2.80 -2.51
C SER A 265 3.50 -3.79 -3.62
N ALA A 266 4.66 -4.46 -3.55
CA ALA A 266 4.99 -5.53 -4.47
C ALA A 266 4.09 -6.75 -4.21
N LEU A 267 3.60 -7.35 -5.29
CA LEU A 267 2.81 -8.59 -5.25
C LEU A 267 3.73 -9.75 -5.67
N ALA A 268 3.18 -10.78 -6.33
CA ALA A 268 3.96 -11.79 -7.03
C ALA A 268 4.94 -11.13 -8.05
N PRO A 269 6.08 -11.79 -8.35
CA PRO A 269 7.04 -11.28 -9.31
C PRO A 269 6.38 -10.85 -10.62
N GLY A 270 6.76 -9.68 -11.13
CA GLY A 270 6.11 -9.11 -12.29
C GLY A 270 4.91 -8.20 -11.99
N SER A 271 4.50 -8.04 -10.73
CA SER A 271 3.30 -7.27 -10.39
C SER A 271 3.42 -6.46 -9.11
N PHE A 272 2.67 -5.36 -9.04
CA PHE A 272 2.56 -4.51 -7.86
C PHE A 272 1.17 -3.87 -7.77
N ALA A 273 0.75 -3.60 -6.55
CA ALA A 273 -0.43 -2.83 -6.22
C ALA A 273 -0.07 -1.36 -5.99
N TYR A 274 -1.02 -0.49 -6.29
CA TYR A 274 -0.92 0.94 -6.02
C TYR A 274 -2.24 1.51 -5.53
N SER A 275 -2.17 2.52 -4.67
CA SER A 275 -3.32 3.32 -4.25
C SER A 275 -3.09 4.79 -4.52
N LEU A 276 -4.15 5.52 -4.87
CA LEU A 276 -4.12 6.95 -5.18
C LEU A 276 -4.94 7.75 -4.16
N SER A 277 -4.54 9.01 -3.96
CA SER A 277 -5.23 9.97 -3.09
C SER A 277 -6.69 10.23 -3.50
N ASN A 278 -7.02 10.03 -4.78
CA ASN A 278 -8.38 10.17 -5.30
C ASN A 278 -9.29 8.95 -5.06
N GLY A 279 -8.83 7.95 -4.30
CA GLY A 279 -9.57 6.73 -3.98
C GLY A 279 -9.51 5.64 -5.04
N THR A 280 -8.55 5.70 -5.96
CA THR A 280 -8.29 4.62 -6.92
C THR A 280 -7.32 3.61 -6.32
N VAL A 281 -7.61 2.32 -6.47
CA VAL A 281 -6.71 1.21 -6.17
C VAL A 281 -6.59 0.36 -7.43
N GLY A 282 -5.40 -0.13 -7.74
CA GLY A 282 -5.18 -0.95 -8.93
C GLY A 282 -3.95 -1.82 -8.82
N VAL A 283 -3.74 -2.62 -9.87
CA VAL A 283 -2.61 -3.52 -10.01
C VAL A 283 -1.97 -3.35 -11.38
N TYR A 284 -0.65 -3.32 -11.41
CA TYR A 284 0.16 -3.49 -12.61
C TYR A 284 0.71 -4.92 -12.67
N ARG A 285 0.79 -5.48 -13.88
CA ARG A 285 1.44 -6.75 -14.16
C ARG A 285 2.18 -6.66 -15.49
N GLY A 286 3.46 -7.04 -15.50
CA GLY A 286 4.32 -6.98 -16.67
C GLY A 286 4.45 -5.58 -17.27
N GLY A 287 4.52 -4.55 -16.42
CA GLY A 287 4.59 -3.15 -16.84
C GLY A 287 3.28 -2.57 -17.39
N GLN A 288 2.16 -3.32 -17.37
CA GLN A 288 0.86 -2.84 -17.83
C GLN A 288 -0.18 -2.86 -16.72
N ARG A 289 -1.10 -1.89 -16.73
CA ARG A 289 -2.19 -1.82 -15.76
C ARG A 289 -3.18 -2.95 -16.03
N LEU A 290 -3.30 -3.88 -15.07
CA LEU A 290 -4.19 -5.03 -15.17
C LEU A 290 -5.64 -4.65 -14.88
N TRP A 291 -5.86 -4.00 -13.74
CA TRP A 291 -7.17 -3.46 -13.36
C TRP A 291 -7.01 -2.25 -12.45
N ARG A 292 -8.08 -1.46 -12.36
CA ARG A 292 -8.23 -0.39 -11.37
C ARG A 292 -9.68 -0.23 -10.97
N VAL A 293 -9.91 0.14 -9.71
CA VAL A 293 -11.23 0.47 -9.18
C VAL A 293 -11.13 1.80 -8.43
N LYS A 294 -12.10 2.67 -8.66
CA LYS A 294 -12.25 3.92 -7.91
C LYS A 294 -13.36 3.75 -6.89
N ALA A 295 -13.06 3.99 -5.62
CA ALA A 295 -14.06 4.06 -4.55
C ALA A 295 -14.09 5.46 -3.94
N ARG A 296 -15.12 5.71 -3.12
CA ARG A 296 -15.29 6.98 -2.42
C ARG A 296 -14.38 7.05 -1.20
N GLY A 297 -13.67 8.16 -1.06
CA GLY A 297 -12.74 8.43 0.04
C GLY A 297 -11.29 8.27 -0.40
N ASN A 298 -10.37 8.59 0.51
CA ASN A 298 -8.94 8.58 0.22
C ASN A 298 -8.35 7.26 0.70
N ALA A 299 -7.68 6.54 -0.19
CA ALA A 299 -6.88 5.39 0.18
C ALA A 299 -5.56 5.90 0.79
N THR A 300 -5.19 5.39 1.96
CA THR A 300 -4.06 5.86 2.75
C THR A 300 -2.92 4.86 2.84
N ALA A 301 -3.18 3.58 2.54
CA ALA A 301 -2.20 2.52 2.56
C ALA A 301 -2.61 1.38 1.63
N CYS A 302 -1.63 0.63 1.13
CA CYS A 302 -1.85 -0.65 0.46
C CYS A 302 -0.81 -1.68 0.90
N LEU A 303 -1.21 -2.95 0.93
CA LEU A 303 -0.37 -4.07 1.33
C LEU A 303 -0.76 -5.30 0.49
N ALA A 304 0.24 -6.03 0.00
CA ALA A 304 0.08 -7.38 -0.51
C ALA A 304 0.00 -8.36 0.67
N PHE A 305 -1.09 -9.11 0.78
CA PHE A 305 -1.27 -10.12 1.82
C PHE A 305 -2.20 -11.22 1.32
N ASP A 306 -1.78 -12.47 1.49
CA ASP A 306 -2.59 -13.66 1.17
C ASP A 306 -3.55 -13.93 2.32
N LEU A 307 -4.78 -13.43 2.15
CA LEU A 307 -5.82 -13.46 3.16
C LEU A 307 -6.65 -14.75 3.08
N ASP A 308 -6.82 -15.33 1.90
CA ASP A 308 -7.58 -16.57 1.73
C ASP A 308 -6.70 -17.84 1.70
N ALA A 309 -5.38 -17.68 1.85
CA ALA A 309 -4.38 -18.74 1.86
C ALA A 309 -4.33 -19.54 0.54
N ASP A 310 -4.71 -18.92 -0.57
CA ASP A 310 -4.68 -19.55 -1.90
C ASP A 310 -3.29 -19.50 -2.57
N GLY A 311 -2.32 -18.83 -1.93
CA GLY A 311 -0.95 -18.68 -2.38
C GLY A 311 -0.72 -17.45 -3.28
N ASP A 312 -1.78 -16.76 -3.72
CA ASP A 312 -1.72 -15.54 -4.51
C ASP A 312 -2.14 -14.33 -3.66
N PRO A 313 -1.19 -13.44 -3.27
CA PRO A 313 -1.50 -12.36 -2.35
C PRO A 313 -2.55 -11.40 -2.92
N GLU A 314 -3.54 -11.03 -2.10
CA GLU A 314 -4.50 -10.00 -2.42
C GLU A 314 -4.00 -8.60 -2.08
N VAL A 315 -4.68 -7.61 -2.67
CA VAL A 315 -4.45 -6.19 -2.42
C VAL A 315 -5.32 -5.75 -1.26
N LEU A 316 -4.71 -5.68 -0.07
CA LEU A 316 -5.27 -4.99 1.08
C LEU A 316 -5.13 -3.48 0.89
N SER A 317 -6.22 -2.75 1.14
CA SER A 317 -6.25 -1.28 1.06
C SER A 317 -6.87 -0.66 2.31
N GLY A 318 -6.14 0.28 2.90
CA GLY A 318 -6.55 1.07 4.06
C GLY A 318 -7.07 2.43 3.62
N TRP A 319 -8.10 2.93 4.30
CA TRP A 319 -8.77 4.17 3.91
C TRP A 319 -8.84 5.17 5.08
N ALA A 320 -8.85 6.45 4.75
CA ALA A 320 -8.99 7.55 5.71
C ALA A 320 -10.31 7.48 6.52
N SER A 321 -11.31 6.72 6.06
CA SER A 321 -12.58 6.50 6.76
C SER A 321 -12.54 5.38 7.81
N GLY A 322 -11.38 4.73 7.96
CA GLY A 322 -11.20 3.52 8.74
C GLY A 322 -11.64 2.25 8.00
N LYS A 323 -12.09 2.34 6.75
CA LYS A 323 -12.43 1.16 5.95
C LYS A 323 -11.15 0.39 5.61
N VAL A 324 -11.22 -0.94 5.61
CA VAL A 324 -10.22 -1.85 5.06
C VAL A 324 -10.91 -2.76 4.04
N GLU A 325 -10.31 -2.96 2.88
CA GLU A 325 -10.82 -3.93 1.90
C GLU A 325 -9.69 -4.70 1.22
N ALA A 326 -9.92 -5.99 0.98
CA ALA A 326 -9.03 -6.89 0.25
C ALA A 326 -9.61 -7.22 -1.12
N ARG A 327 -8.79 -7.15 -2.17
CA ARG A 327 -9.21 -7.44 -3.54
C ARG A 327 -8.23 -8.38 -4.22
N ARG A 328 -8.73 -9.33 -4.99
CA ARG A 328 -7.87 -10.25 -5.75
C ARG A 328 -6.94 -9.49 -6.69
N SER A 329 -5.68 -9.92 -6.74
CA SER A 329 -4.64 -9.27 -7.54
C SER A 329 -4.86 -9.44 -9.05
N ASP A 330 -5.56 -10.49 -9.48
CA ASP A 330 -5.80 -10.84 -10.89
C ASP A 330 -6.91 -10.02 -11.57
N ASN A 331 -8.00 -9.72 -10.86
CA ASN A 331 -9.22 -9.18 -11.46
C ASN A 331 -9.88 -8.06 -10.63
N GLY A 332 -9.38 -7.76 -9.42
CA GLY A 332 -9.89 -6.70 -8.56
C GLY A 332 -11.23 -7.01 -7.88
N ALA A 333 -11.69 -8.26 -7.96
CA ALA A 333 -12.86 -8.74 -7.23
C ALA A 333 -12.63 -8.59 -5.73
N LEU A 334 -13.68 -8.16 -5.06
CA LEU A 334 -13.64 -7.80 -3.65
C LEU A 334 -13.83 -9.06 -2.79
N VAL A 335 -12.76 -9.48 -2.11
CA VAL A 335 -12.71 -10.65 -1.23
C VAL A 335 -13.24 -10.28 0.14
N TYR A 336 -12.67 -9.23 0.74
CA TYR A 336 -12.96 -8.84 2.11
C TYR A 336 -13.23 -7.34 2.23
N ARG A 337 -14.10 -6.97 3.17
CA ARG A 337 -14.33 -5.57 3.55
C ARG A 337 -14.77 -5.49 4.98
N GLU A 338 -14.08 -4.66 5.75
CA GLU A 338 -14.42 -4.36 7.12
C GLU A 338 -14.05 -2.92 7.47
N ARG A 339 -14.21 -2.58 8.74
CA ARG A 339 -13.81 -1.31 9.31
C ARG A 339 -12.77 -1.61 10.39
N ALA A 340 -11.61 -0.96 10.28
CA ALA A 340 -10.44 -1.15 11.14
C ALA A 340 -10.69 -0.88 12.63
N ALA A 341 -11.75 -0.15 12.99
CA ALA A 341 -12.13 0.11 14.36
C ALA A 341 -13.65 0.31 14.49
N ALA A 342 -14.19 0.14 15.70
CA ALA A 342 -15.54 0.61 16.05
C ALA A 342 -15.66 2.14 15.94
N GLY A 343 -14.54 2.87 15.97
CA GLY A 343 -14.44 4.31 15.73
C GLY A 343 -14.22 4.67 14.25
N SER A 344 -14.36 5.96 13.92
CA SER A 344 -14.16 6.49 12.56
C SER A 344 -12.71 6.90 12.26
N ALA A 345 -11.72 6.42 13.03
CA ALA A 345 -10.32 6.78 12.83
C ALA A 345 -9.80 6.21 11.49
N GLY A 346 -9.06 7.02 10.74
CA GLY A 346 -8.47 6.60 9.47
C GLY A 346 -7.37 5.56 9.66
N VAL A 347 -7.17 4.70 8.65
CA VAL A 347 -6.04 3.77 8.63
C VAL A 347 -4.75 4.56 8.41
N ALA A 348 -3.81 4.47 9.34
CA ALA A 348 -2.49 5.09 9.24
C ALA A 348 -1.48 4.22 8.51
N GLY A 349 -1.55 2.89 8.66
CA GLY A 349 -0.63 1.98 7.99
C GLY A 349 -1.13 0.54 7.96
N LEU A 350 -0.56 -0.24 7.04
CA LEU A 350 -0.78 -1.68 6.89
C LEU A 350 0.58 -2.35 6.81
N VAL A 351 0.83 -3.38 7.63
CA VAL A 351 2.07 -4.15 7.62
C VAL A 351 1.77 -5.65 7.74
N SER A 352 2.65 -6.50 7.19
CA SER A 352 2.59 -7.96 7.37
C SER A 352 3.62 -8.39 8.39
N SER A 353 3.23 -9.18 9.39
CA SER A 353 4.17 -9.76 10.35
C SER A 353 3.52 -10.85 11.21
N ASP A 354 4.28 -11.91 11.55
CA ASP A 354 3.95 -12.82 12.65
C ASP A 354 4.07 -12.15 14.04
N TYR A 355 3.23 -11.15 14.26
CA TYR A 355 3.23 -10.31 15.44
C TYR A 355 2.94 -11.06 16.74
N ARG A 356 2.24 -12.20 16.66
CA ARG A 356 1.95 -13.06 17.81
C ARG A 356 3.03 -14.11 18.08
N MET A 357 4.01 -14.27 17.20
CA MET A 357 4.99 -15.37 17.26
C MET A 357 4.30 -16.75 17.24
N GLY A 358 3.25 -16.90 16.42
CA GLY A 358 2.49 -18.14 16.27
C GLY A 358 3.19 -19.16 15.38
N GLY A 359 4.23 -18.76 14.64
CA GLY A 359 5.14 -19.64 13.91
C GLY A 359 4.59 -20.29 12.64
N SER A 360 3.33 -20.00 12.25
CA SER A 360 2.71 -20.64 11.09
C SER A 360 2.31 -19.65 9.99
N ASP A 361 1.88 -18.42 10.32
CA ASP A 361 1.46 -17.42 9.33
C ASP A 361 1.70 -15.99 9.81
N ASP A 362 2.14 -15.12 8.89
CA ASP A 362 2.12 -13.68 9.12
C ASP A 362 0.68 -13.19 9.31
N GLN A 363 0.51 -12.14 10.10
CA GLN A 363 -0.76 -11.45 10.25
C GLN A 363 -0.76 -10.14 9.46
N ALA A 364 -1.89 -9.82 8.84
CA ALA A 364 -2.13 -8.49 8.31
C ALA A 364 -2.44 -7.56 9.49
N VAL A 365 -1.49 -6.69 9.84
CA VAL A 365 -1.62 -5.75 10.94
C VAL A 365 -2.07 -4.39 10.41
N VAL A 366 -3.25 -3.98 10.85
CA VAL A 366 -3.87 -2.68 10.55
C VAL A 366 -3.63 -1.73 11.71
N VAL A 367 -2.99 -0.59 11.42
CA VAL A 367 -2.73 0.46 12.40
C VAL A 367 -3.59 1.68 12.09
N GLY A 368 -4.44 2.08 13.02
CA GLY A 368 -5.28 3.27 12.96
C GLY A 368 -4.52 4.52 13.41
N ALA A 369 -4.95 5.69 12.91
CA ALA A 369 -4.37 6.99 13.27
C ALA A 369 -4.57 7.36 14.75
N ASP A 370 -5.53 6.74 15.43
CA ASP A 370 -5.79 6.86 16.87
C ASP A 370 -4.96 5.88 17.73
N GLY A 371 -4.08 5.09 17.11
CA GLY A 371 -3.27 4.09 17.78
C GLY A 371 -3.96 2.75 18.00
N THR A 372 -5.17 2.54 17.45
CA THR A 372 -5.80 1.21 17.44
C THR A 372 -5.03 0.27 16.52
N VAL A 373 -4.73 -0.94 16.99
CA VAL A 373 -4.03 -1.97 16.22
C VAL A 373 -4.88 -3.23 16.18
N ARG A 374 -5.07 -3.78 14.98
CA ARG A 374 -5.75 -5.05 14.76
C ARG A 374 -4.94 -5.95 13.87
N GLY A 375 -4.82 -7.23 14.23
CA GLY A 375 -4.20 -8.24 13.37
C GLY A 375 -5.24 -9.19 12.82
N PHE A 376 -5.14 -9.51 11.53
CA PHE A 376 -5.98 -10.49 10.86
C PHE A 376 -5.12 -11.67 10.43
N LEU A 377 -5.61 -12.88 10.67
CA LEU A 377 -5.02 -14.10 10.13
C LEU A 377 -5.58 -14.40 8.74
N PRO A 378 -4.86 -15.21 7.94
CA PRO A 378 -5.47 -15.86 6.78
C PRO A 378 -6.69 -16.71 7.20
N VAL A 379 -7.68 -16.83 6.32
CA VAL A 379 -8.98 -17.48 6.59
C VAL A 379 -8.81 -18.92 7.09
N GLU A 380 -7.91 -19.70 6.50
CA GLU A 380 -7.66 -21.08 6.92
C GLU A 380 -6.97 -21.16 8.29
N ALA A 381 -6.04 -20.24 8.56
CA ALA A 381 -5.36 -20.13 9.85
C ALA A 381 -6.32 -19.67 10.96
N GLU A 382 -7.29 -18.81 10.63
CA GLU A 382 -8.39 -18.42 11.53
C GLU A 382 -9.27 -19.63 11.88
N ALA A 383 -9.66 -20.45 10.89
CA ALA A 383 -10.45 -21.66 11.11
C ALA A 383 -9.70 -22.69 11.97
N ALA A 384 -8.39 -22.89 11.74
CA ALA A 384 -7.56 -23.76 12.57
C ALA A 384 -7.40 -23.24 14.01
N ALA A 385 -7.21 -21.92 14.19
CA ALA A 385 -7.14 -21.30 15.51
C ALA A 385 -8.48 -21.37 16.26
N ALA A 386 -9.61 -21.18 15.56
CA ALA A 386 -10.94 -21.32 16.12
C ALA A 386 -11.28 -22.78 16.51
N ALA A 387 -10.82 -23.75 15.72
CA ALA A 387 -10.96 -25.18 16.02
C ALA A 387 -10.14 -25.58 17.26
N ALA A 388 -8.94 -25.03 17.44
CA ALA A 388 -8.14 -25.20 18.65
C ALA A 388 -8.74 -24.49 19.88
N GLY A 389 -9.52 -23.43 19.66
CA GLY A 389 -10.21 -22.63 20.69
C GLY A 389 -11.64 -23.08 21.05
N GLY A 390 -12.13 -24.20 20.52
CA GLY A 390 -13.48 -24.71 20.84
C GLY A 390 -14.64 -23.92 20.22
N GLY A 391 -14.43 -23.27 19.07
CA GLY A 391 -15.47 -22.55 18.33
C GLY A 391 -16.39 -23.48 17.52
N SER A 392 -17.70 -23.23 17.58
CA SER A 392 -18.78 -24.06 17.02
C SER A 392 -18.79 -24.14 15.48
N LEU A 393 -18.82 -25.38 14.96
CA LEU A 393 -18.90 -25.81 13.55
C LEU A 393 -20.23 -25.48 12.83
N MET A 394 -20.89 -24.36 13.12
CA MET A 394 -22.21 -24.04 12.54
C MET A 394 -22.20 -23.11 11.31
N ASP A 395 -21.07 -22.52 10.92
CA ASP A 395 -21.03 -21.43 9.93
C ASP A 395 -20.57 -21.83 8.51
N GLU A 396 -20.07 -23.05 8.29
CA GLU A 396 -19.62 -23.50 6.96
C GLU A 396 -20.79 -23.71 5.98
N LYS A 397 -21.93 -24.20 6.46
CA LYS A 397 -23.08 -24.51 5.61
C LYS A 397 -23.75 -23.25 5.03
N GLY A 398 -23.66 -22.11 5.72
CA GLY A 398 -24.25 -20.85 5.27
C GLY A 398 -23.46 -20.13 4.17
N ALA A 399 -22.16 -20.40 4.06
CA ALA A 399 -21.30 -19.80 3.04
C ALA A 399 -21.56 -20.39 1.64
N ASP A 400 -21.73 -21.72 1.58
CA ASP A 400 -22.04 -22.45 0.35
C ASP A 400 -23.43 -22.10 -0.19
N ASP A 401 -24.43 -22.00 0.70
CA ASP A 401 -25.80 -21.60 0.34
C ASP A 401 -25.85 -20.19 -0.27
N LYS A 402 -24.99 -19.27 0.22
CA LYS A 402 -24.93 -17.90 -0.28
C LYS A 402 -24.18 -17.77 -1.61
N ALA A 403 -23.10 -18.52 -1.80
CA ALA A 403 -22.41 -18.59 -3.09
C ALA A 403 -23.35 -19.15 -4.17
N LEU A 404 -24.17 -20.14 -3.81
CA LEU A 404 -25.21 -20.69 -4.65
C LEU A 404 -26.29 -19.62 -4.98
N ASP A 405 -26.71 -18.82 -4.00
CA ASP A 405 -27.67 -17.74 -4.20
C ASP A 405 -27.13 -16.62 -5.12
N ASP A 406 -25.86 -16.22 -4.99
CA ASP A 406 -25.22 -15.22 -5.86
C ASP A 406 -25.10 -15.76 -7.31
N LEU A 407 -24.73 -17.03 -7.48
CA LEU A 407 -24.73 -17.70 -8.78
C LEU A 407 -26.14 -17.80 -9.39
N GLN A 408 -27.15 -18.08 -8.56
CA GLN A 408 -28.55 -18.07 -9.00
C GLN A 408 -29.01 -16.67 -9.38
N ALA A 409 -28.57 -15.62 -8.68
CA ALA A 409 -28.87 -14.24 -9.04
C ALA A 409 -28.22 -13.86 -10.38
N GLN A 410 -26.95 -14.21 -10.58
CA GLN A 410 -26.26 -14.03 -11.87
C GLN A 410 -26.97 -14.79 -13.00
N LYS A 411 -27.40 -16.04 -12.75
CA LYS A 411 -28.21 -16.83 -13.69
C LYS A 411 -29.53 -16.14 -14.04
N ARG A 412 -30.28 -15.63 -13.05
CA ARG A 412 -31.55 -14.90 -13.29
C ARG A 412 -31.33 -13.65 -14.15
N VAL A 413 -30.25 -12.90 -13.91
CA VAL A 413 -29.88 -11.73 -14.72
C VAL A 413 -29.54 -12.13 -16.16
N ALA A 414 -28.76 -13.20 -16.34
CA ALA A 414 -28.42 -13.74 -17.65
C ALA A 414 -29.67 -14.23 -18.40
N GLU A 415 -30.59 -14.91 -17.74
CA GLU A 415 -31.87 -15.35 -18.31
C GLU A 415 -32.77 -14.18 -18.69
N LEU A 416 -32.84 -13.13 -17.88
CA LEU A 416 -33.57 -11.90 -18.22
C LEU A 416 -32.96 -11.21 -19.45
N ARG A 417 -31.62 -11.14 -19.54
CA ARG A 417 -30.94 -10.64 -20.75
C ARG A 417 -31.29 -11.50 -21.96
N LEU A 418 -31.27 -12.84 -21.84
CA LEU A 418 -31.64 -13.75 -22.92
C LEU A 418 -33.09 -13.57 -23.36
N ARG A 419 -34.02 -13.41 -22.42
CA ARG A 419 -35.44 -13.12 -22.72
C ARG A 419 -35.61 -11.78 -23.43
N SER A 420 -34.91 -10.74 -22.97
CA SER A 420 -34.91 -9.42 -23.60
C SER A 420 -34.34 -9.45 -25.03
N LEU A 421 -33.22 -10.16 -25.23
CA LEU A 421 -32.63 -10.39 -26.55
C LEU A 421 -33.57 -11.17 -27.48
N LYS A 422 -34.20 -12.25 -26.99
CA LYS A 422 -35.19 -13.03 -27.76
C LYS A 422 -36.41 -12.18 -28.13
N ALA A 423 -36.93 -11.39 -27.19
CA ALA A 423 -38.04 -10.47 -27.44
C ALA A 423 -37.65 -9.40 -28.47
N SER A 424 -36.44 -8.87 -28.39
CA SER A 424 -35.90 -7.91 -29.37
C SER A 424 -35.77 -8.54 -30.76
N VAL A 425 -35.26 -9.77 -30.87
CA VAL A 425 -35.19 -10.51 -32.14
C VAL A 425 -36.58 -10.80 -32.71
N GLN A 426 -37.56 -11.15 -31.87
CA GLN A 426 -38.94 -11.35 -32.33
C GLN A 426 -39.60 -10.05 -32.77
N ALA A 427 -39.42 -8.95 -32.05
CA ALA A 427 -39.94 -7.63 -32.42
C ALA A 427 -39.36 -7.13 -33.76
N ILE A 428 -38.08 -7.40 -34.02
CA ILE A 428 -37.45 -7.15 -35.32
C ILE A 428 -38.09 -8.00 -36.42
N LYS A 429 -38.40 -9.27 -36.15
CA LYS A 429 -39.05 -10.18 -37.13
C LYS A 429 -40.51 -9.81 -37.43
N THR A 430 -41.24 -9.28 -36.45
CA THR A 430 -42.67 -8.93 -36.60
C THR A 430 -42.90 -7.48 -37.02
N GLY A 431 -41.84 -6.67 -37.16
CA GLY A 431 -41.94 -5.27 -37.60
C GLY A 431 -42.52 -4.31 -36.55
N ALA A 432 -42.74 -4.77 -35.32
CA ALA A 432 -43.30 -3.97 -34.23
C ALA A 432 -42.19 -3.18 -33.52
N ILE A 433 -41.76 -2.06 -34.12
CA ILE A 433 -40.77 -1.16 -33.50
C ILE A 433 -41.50 -0.29 -32.47
N SER A 434 -41.14 -0.42 -31.19
CA SER A 434 -41.72 0.40 -30.11
C SER A 434 -41.28 1.87 -30.21
N SER A 435 -42.11 2.80 -29.72
CA SER A 435 -41.90 4.26 -29.85
C SER A 435 -40.69 4.84 -29.09
N GLY A 436 -39.87 3.99 -28.46
CA GLY A 436 -38.61 4.34 -27.82
C GLY A 436 -37.40 3.55 -28.32
N ALA A 437 -37.55 2.73 -29.37
CA ALA A 437 -36.47 1.91 -29.90
C ALA A 437 -35.47 2.76 -30.70
N ILE A 438 -34.19 2.66 -30.35
CA ILE A 438 -33.09 3.26 -31.10
C ILE A 438 -32.73 2.34 -32.29
N PRO A 439 -32.51 2.88 -33.50
CA PRO A 439 -32.08 2.06 -34.63
C PRO A 439 -30.79 1.30 -34.32
N ALA A 440 -30.73 0.01 -34.67
CA ALA A 440 -29.58 -0.87 -34.36
C ALA A 440 -28.24 -0.41 -34.98
N GLY A 441 -28.28 0.46 -35.99
CA GLY A 441 -27.10 1.09 -36.61
C GLY A 441 -26.81 2.52 -36.12
N ALA A 442 -27.48 2.99 -35.07
CA ALA A 442 -27.19 4.30 -34.48
C ALA A 442 -25.79 4.27 -33.85
N ALA A 443 -24.87 5.05 -34.42
CA ALA A 443 -23.51 5.20 -33.95
C ALA A 443 -23.32 6.64 -33.45
N VAL A 444 -22.57 6.79 -32.36
CA VAL A 444 -22.18 8.09 -31.83
C VAL A 444 -20.74 8.37 -32.28
N GLY A 445 -20.56 9.46 -33.02
CA GLY A 445 -19.25 9.99 -33.37
C GLY A 445 -18.88 11.16 -32.47
N VAL A 446 -17.60 11.24 -32.10
CA VAL A 446 -17.03 12.36 -31.34
C VAL A 446 -15.91 12.98 -32.17
N VAL A 447 -15.97 14.29 -32.38
CA VAL A 447 -14.93 15.05 -33.07
C VAL A 447 -14.36 16.09 -32.12
N ALA A 448 -13.06 16.02 -31.88
CA ALA A 448 -12.34 17.00 -31.07
C ALA A 448 -11.76 18.10 -31.98
N ARG A 449 -12.01 19.37 -31.64
CA ARG A 449 -11.43 20.53 -32.32
C ARG A 449 -10.86 21.51 -31.32
N VAL A 450 -9.66 22.00 -31.57
CA VAL A 450 -9.07 23.11 -30.81
C VAL A 450 -9.49 24.42 -31.48
N VAL A 451 -10.14 25.29 -30.72
CA VAL A 451 -10.59 26.62 -31.16
C VAL A 451 -9.78 27.69 -30.43
N GLY A 452 -9.31 28.71 -31.17
CA GLY A 452 -8.60 29.85 -30.59
C GLY A 452 -7.06 29.85 -30.74
N ARG A 453 -6.49 29.16 -31.73
CA ARG A 453 -5.05 29.28 -32.01
C ARG A 453 -4.75 30.62 -32.70
N PRO A 454 -3.94 31.54 -32.14
CA PRO A 454 -3.47 32.69 -32.90
C PRO A 454 -2.57 32.19 -34.04
N ARG A 455 -2.89 32.59 -35.27
CA ARG A 455 -2.00 32.39 -36.43
C ARG A 455 -0.83 33.36 -36.28
N GLY A 456 0.34 32.84 -35.92
CA GLY A 456 1.64 33.52 -36.06
C GLY A 456 1.68 34.99 -35.63
N GLY A 457 1.68 35.24 -34.32
CA GLY A 457 1.85 36.58 -33.74
C GLY A 457 2.01 36.48 -32.23
N LEU A 458 2.59 37.52 -31.61
CA LEU A 458 2.75 37.59 -30.15
C LEU A 458 1.41 37.33 -29.42
N PRO A 459 1.41 36.63 -28.28
CA PRO A 459 0.19 36.34 -27.53
C PRO A 459 -0.47 37.63 -27.04
N ASP A 460 -1.67 37.92 -27.55
CA ASP A 460 -2.53 39.00 -27.05
C ASP A 460 -3.15 38.57 -25.71
N PRO A 461 -2.88 39.28 -24.59
CA PRO A 461 -3.44 38.94 -23.28
C PRO A 461 -4.97 39.08 -23.20
N ALA A 462 -5.62 39.72 -24.17
CA ALA A 462 -7.07 39.82 -24.28
C ALA A 462 -7.71 38.70 -25.13
N ALA A 463 -6.91 37.87 -25.81
CA ALA A 463 -7.44 36.79 -26.65
C ALA A 463 -8.06 35.66 -25.80
N PRO A 464 -9.20 35.09 -26.22
CA PRO A 464 -9.81 33.96 -25.53
C PRO A 464 -8.84 32.77 -25.49
N ARG A 465 -8.63 32.20 -24.30
CA ARG A 465 -7.79 31.00 -24.12
C ARG A 465 -8.22 29.91 -25.10
N PRO A 466 -7.27 29.17 -25.71
CA PRO A 466 -7.62 28.07 -26.60
C PRO A 466 -8.49 27.06 -25.83
N ARG A 467 -9.58 26.62 -26.44
CA ARG A 467 -10.51 25.64 -25.87
C ARG A 467 -10.57 24.40 -26.76
N LEU A 468 -10.66 23.25 -26.13
CA LEU A 468 -10.97 21.99 -26.79
C LEU A 468 -12.49 21.84 -26.83
N GLU A 469 -13.07 21.86 -28.02
CA GLU A 469 -14.48 21.57 -28.26
C GLU A 469 -14.63 20.11 -28.68
N LEU A 470 -15.50 19.36 -27.98
CA LEU A 470 -15.89 18.00 -28.33
C LEU A 470 -17.30 18.04 -28.93
N LEU A 471 -17.40 17.81 -30.24
CA LEU A 471 -18.67 17.70 -30.93
C LEU A 471 -19.12 16.24 -30.94
N VAL A 472 -20.25 15.96 -30.28
CA VAL A 472 -20.88 14.64 -30.25
C VAL A 472 -22.06 14.61 -31.22
N ARG A 473 -22.09 13.64 -32.14
CA ARG A 473 -23.15 13.50 -33.14
C ARG A 473 -23.62 12.05 -33.25
N CYS A 474 -24.92 11.84 -33.36
CA CYS A 474 -25.50 10.54 -33.67
C CYS A 474 -25.70 10.38 -35.19
N SER A 475 -25.39 9.22 -35.74
CA SER A 475 -25.63 8.88 -37.16
C SER A 475 -27.12 8.70 -37.48
N ALA A 476 -27.93 8.39 -36.48
CA ALA A 476 -29.37 8.27 -36.59
C ALA A 476 -30.07 9.55 -36.11
N ARG A 477 -31.34 9.76 -36.52
CA ARG A 477 -32.20 10.85 -36.01
C ARG A 477 -32.63 10.60 -34.56
N VAL A 478 -31.67 10.59 -33.65
CA VAL A 478 -31.83 10.38 -32.22
C VAL A 478 -31.30 11.62 -31.49
N GLN A 479 -32.09 12.16 -30.57
CA GLN A 479 -31.65 13.29 -29.75
C GLN A 479 -30.73 12.80 -28.63
N LEU A 480 -29.59 13.47 -28.46
CA LEU A 480 -28.73 13.29 -27.30
C LEU A 480 -29.36 14.01 -26.11
N ARG A 481 -29.84 13.25 -25.13
CA ARG A 481 -30.58 13.80 -23.98
C ARG A 481 -29.66 14.42 -22.93
N CYS A 482 -28.49 13.84 -22.72
CA CYS A 482 -27.43 14.37 -21.87
C CYS A 482 -26.07 13.80 -22.30
N ALA A 483 -25.01 14.53 -21.99
CA ALA A 483 -23.63 14.08 -22.02
C ALA A 483 -23.03 14.42 -20.65
N VAL A 484 -22.48 13.42 -19.96
CA VAL A 484 -21.90 13.56 -18.61
C VAL A 484 -20.41 13.32 -18.69
#